data_AF-A0A3L7NLL6-F1
#
_entry.id   AF-A0A3L7NLL6-F1
#
_cell.length_a   1.000
_cell.length_b   1.000
_cell.length_c   1.000
_cell.angle_alpha   90.00
_cell.angle_beta   90.00
_cell.angle_gamma   90.00
#
_symmetry.space_group_name_H-M   'P 1'
#
loop_
_entity.id
_entity.type
_entity.pdbx_description
1 polymer ?
#
loop_
_entity_poly.entity_id
_entity_poly.type
_entity_poly.pdbx_seq_one_letter_code
_entity_poly.pdbx_strand_id
1 'polypeptide(L)' 'MRIAILENYQSPKAQLAWTSYGLPGESSPPFASPEAAFLKRAAFLKTNLWVTKYHPNERYPAGDYPNQNPGGDGLPL' A
#
# COMPACT_ATOMS: atom_id res chain seq x y z
N MET A 1 -9.10 12.46 -11.13
CA MET A 1 -9.60 11.76 -9.94
C MET A 1 -9.42 10.26 -10.16
N ARG A 2 -8.66 9.56 -9.32
CA ARG A 2 -8.53 8.09 -9.34
C ARG A 2 -9.21 7.55 -8.09
N ILE A 3 -10.00 6.48 -8.22
CA ILE A 3 -10.72 5.84 -7.11
C ILE A 3 -10.22 4.39 -7.05
N ALA A 4 -9.82 3.94 -5.87
CA ALA A 4 -9.61 2.52 -5.59
C ALA A 4 -10.88 1.95 -4.95
N ILE A 5 -11.32 0.77 -5.41
CA ILE A 5 -12.51 0.08 -4.91
C ILE A 5 -12.05 -1.21 -4.22
N LEU A 6 -12.48 -1.40 -2.97
CA LEU A 6 -12.33 -2.67 -2.26
C LEU A 6 -13.69 -3.38 -2.26
N GLU A 7 -13.75 -4.60 -2.78
CA GLU A 7 -14.98 -5.38 -2.93
C GLU A 7 -14.99 -6.60 -2.02
N ASN A 8 -16.15 -6.94 -1.46
CA ASN A 8 -16.34 -8.18 -0.72
C ASN A 8 -16.99 -9.26 -1.61
N TYR A 9 -16.19 -10.23 -2.07
CA TYR A 9 -16.67 -11.33 -2.91
C TYR A 9 -17.70 -12.26 -2.22
N GLN A 10 -17.74 -12.30 -0.90
CA GLN A 10 -18.66 -13.18 -0.16
C GLN A 10 -20.07 -12.56 0.04
N SER A 11 -20.30 -11.32 -0.38
CA SER A 11 -21.61 -10.69 -0.22
C SER A 11 -22.69 -11.42 -1.06
N PRO A 12 -23.91 -11.64 -0.54
CA PRO A 12 -25.00 -12.20 -1.32
C PRO A 12 -25.28 -11.34 -2.56
N LYS A 13 -25.25 -11.93 -3.77
CA LYS A 13 -25.56 -11.26 -5.05
C LYS A 13 -27.03 -10.84 -5.21
N ALA A 14 -27.77 -10.67 -4.11
CA ALA A 14 -29.21 -10.41 -4.12
C ALA A 14 -29.56 -9.03 -4.72
N GLN A 15 -28.57 -8.17 -4.97
CA GLN A 15 -28.70 -6.88 -5.61
C GLN A 15 -27.61 -6.79 -6.68
N LEU A 16 -27.89 -6.13 -7.80
CA LEU A 16 -27.08 -6.11 -9.04
C LEU A 16 -25.66 -5.49 -8.90
N ALA A 17 -25.11 -5.38 -7.69
CA ALA A 17 -23.78 -4.87 -7.39
C ALA A 17 -23.20 -5.51 -6.11
N TRP A 18 -21.87 -5.66 -6.07
CA TRP A 18 -21.13 -6.06 -4.87
C TRP A 18 -21.17 -4.97 -3.80
N THR A 19 -21.19 -5.36 -2.52
CA THR A 19 -20.91 -4.40 -1.44
C THR A 19 -19.44 -3.97 -1.52
N SER A 20 -19.20 -2.68 -1.69
CA SER A 20 -17.85 -2.12 -1.87
C SER A 20 -17.67 -0.79 -1.14
N TYR A 21 -16.42 -0.41 -0.94
CA TYR A 21 -16.04 0.89 -0.39
C TYR A 21 -15.09 1.61 -1.36
N GLY A 22 -15.37 2.88 -1.62
CA GLY A 22 -14.56 3.75 -2.48
C GLY A 22 -13.57 4.56 -1.65
N LEU A 23 -12.30 4.55 -2.07
CA LEU A 23 -11.26 5.40 -1.51
C LEU A 23 -10.96 6.54 -2.49
N PRO A 24 -11.51 7.76 -2.26
CA PRO A 24 -11.12 8.94 -3.00
C PRO A 24 -9.75 9.42 -2.52
N GLY A 25 -8.88 9.86 -3.43
CA GLY A 25 -7.58 10.39 -3.02
C GLY A 25 -6.94 11.27 -4.06
N GLU A 26 -6.60 12.49 -3.67
CA GLU A 26 -5.47 13.21 -4.25
C GLU A 26 -4.18 12.58 -3.74
N SER A 27 -3.16 12.53 -4.59
CA SER A 27 -1.87 12.02 -4.15
C SER A 27 -0.73 12.85 -4.69
N SER A 28 0.29 13.00 -3.86
CA SER A 28 1.53 13.66 -4.22
C SER A 28 2.64 12.61 -4.26
N PRO A 29 3.36 12.45 -5.38
CA PRO A 29 4.55 11.61 -5.40
C PRO A 29 5.61 12.20 -4.46
N PRO A 30 6.54 11.39 -3.94
CA PRO A 30 7.61 11.90 -3.12
C PRO A 30 8.45 12.91 -3.90
N PHE A 31 8.72 14.06 -3.29
CA PHE A 31 9.61 15.10 -3.81
C PHE A 31 11.08 14.71 -3.59
N ALA A 32 11.48 13.60 -4.19
CA ALA A 32 12.83 13.06 -4.10
C ALA A 32 13.25 12.51 -5.46
N SER A 33 14.56 12.50 -5.74
CA SER A 33 15.07 11.78 -6.91
C SER A 33 14.77 10.27 -6.75
N PRO A 34 14.50 9.54 -7.84
CA PRO A 34 14.26 8.10 -7.79
C PRO A 34 15.41 7.30 -7.13
N GLU A 35 16.62 7.87 -7.10
CA GLU A 35 17.85 7.30 -6.54
C GLU A 35 18.11 7.72 -5.09
N ALA A 36 17.23 8.52 -4.49
CA ALA A 36 17.42 9.01 -3.12
C ALA A 36 17.60 7.85 -2.13
N ALA A 37 18.66 7.93 -1.30
CA ALA A 37 19.08 6.82 -0.44
C ALA A 37 17.97 6.33 0.51
N PHE A 38 17.12 7.24 1.00
CA PHE A 38 16.02 6.87 1.89
C PHE A 38 14.92 6.05 1.20
N LEU A 39 14.77 6.14 -0.12
CA LEU A 39 13.79 5.35 -0.87
C LEU A 39 14.14 3.85 -0.91
N LYS A 40 15.37 3.47 -0.57
CA LYS A 40 15.73 2.06 -0.32
C LYS A 40 15.09 1.51 0.97
N ARG A 41 14.91 2.39 1.95
CA ARG A 41 14.38 2.08 3.30
C ARG A 41 12.88 2.32 3.40
N ALA A 42 12.34 3.20 2.57
CA ALA A 42 10.94 3.61 2.56
C ALA A 42 10.34 3.40 1.15
N ALA A 43 10.60 2.25 0.55
CA ALA A 43 10.21 1.96 -0.83
C ALA A 43 8.68 1.97 -1.04
N PHE A 44 7.89 1.73 0.01
CA PHE A 44 6.43 1.89 -0.01
C PHE A 44 5.96 3.28 -0.45
N LEU A 45 6.77 4.34 -0.28
CA LEU A 45 6.45 5.70 -0.73
C LEU A 45 6.38 5.85 -2.25
N LYS A 46 6.87 4.87 -3.02
CA LYS A 46 6.82 4.88 -4.50
C LYS A 46 5.41 4.67 -5.05
N THR A 47 4.45 4.23 -4.24
CA THR A 47 3.08 3.97 -4.67
C THR A 47 2.11 4.38 -3.57
N ASN A 48 0.98 4.96 -3.98
CA ASN A 48 0.04 5.60 -3.05
C ASN A 48 -0.91 4.61 -2.36
N LEU A 49 -1.05 3.39 -2.90
CA LEU A 49 -1.86 2.33 -2.33
C LEU A 49 -1.19 0.98 -2.58
N TRP A 50 -1.08 0.20 -1.51
CA TRP A 50 -0.64 -1.20 -1.52
C TRP A 50 -1.77 -2.06 -0.96
N VAL A 51 -2.02 -3.20 -1.60
CA VAL A 51 -2.96 -4.21 -1.10
C VAL A 51 -2.19 -5.52 -1.04
N THR A 52 -2.07 -6.09 0.15
CA THR A 52 -1.40 -7.37 0.38
C THR A 52 -2.40 -8.41 0.88
N LYS A 53 -2.06 -9.69 0.70
CA LYS A 53 -2.76 -10.75 1.40
C LYS A 53 -2.42 -10.61 2.89
N TYR A 54 -3.41 -10.77 3.76
CA TYR A 54 -3.17 -10.76 5.20
C TYR A 54 -2.12 -11.79 5.60
N HIS A 55 -1.09 -11.32 6.31
CA HIS A 55 -0.08 -12.15 6.95
C HIS A 55 0.20 -11.58 8.35
N PRO A 56 0.09 -12.38 9.44
CA PRO A 56 0.14 -11.86 10.81
C PRO A 56 1.49 -11.25 11.23
N ASN A 57 2.56 -11.53 10.46
CA ASN A 57 3.89 -10.97 10.68
C ASN A 57 4.21 -9.78 9.78
N GLU A 58 3.40 -9.48 8.76
CA GLU A 58 3.58 -8.29 7.90
C GLU A 58 2.91 -7.08 8.54
N ARG A 59 3.58 -6.48 9.53
CA ARG A 59 2.99 -5.41 10.36
C ARG A 59 3.40 -4.01 9.94
N TYR A 60 4.58 -3.86 9.35
CA TYR A 60 5.20 -2.57 9.10
C TYR A 60 5.69 -2.44 7.66
N PRO A 61 5.35 -1.35 6.94
CA PRO A 61 5.70 -1.17 5.54
C PRO A 61 7.19 -0.91 5.29
N ALA A 62 7.97 -0.64 6.34
CA ALA A 62 9.43 -0.47 6.29
C ALA A 62 10.19 -1.59 7.01
N GLY A 63 9.51 -2.68 7.39
CA GLY A 63 10.07 -3.75 8.23
C GLY A 63 10.04 -3.46 9.72
N ASP A 64 10.40 -4.47 10.52
CA ASP A 64 10.37 -4.42 11.99
C ASP A 64 11.44 -3.49 12.58
N TYR A 65 12.58 -3.32 11.89
CA TYR A 65 13.73 -2.57 12.38
C TYR A 65 14.16 -1.48 11.39
N PRO A 66 13.42 -0.35 11.29
CA PRO A 66 13.67 0.68 10.28
C PRO A 66 14.88 1.58 10.58
N ASN A 67 15.28 1.70 11.84
CA ASN A 67 16.38 2.58 12.24
C ASN A 67 17.70 2.08 11.64
N GLN A 68 18.35 2.92 10.81
CA GLN A 68 19.59 2.61 10.09
C GLN A 68 19.58 1.33 9.25
N ASN A 69 18.40 0.78 8.95
CA ASN A 69 18.22 -0.36 8.07
C ASN A 69 18.83 -0.06 6.68
N PRO A 70 19.54 -1.01 6.03
CA PRO A 70 20.07 -0.81 4.68
C PRO A 70 18.96 -0.69 3.61
N GLY A 71 17.73 -1.08 3.95
CA GLY A 71 16.57 -1.18 3.06
C GLY A 71 16.29 -2.63 2.67
N GLY A 72 15.12 -2.85 2.05
CA GLY A 72 14.69 -4.16 1.54
C GLY A 72 13.66 -4.89 2.40
N ASP A 73 13.43 -4.44 3.63
CA ASP A 73 12.39 -5.01 4.50
C ASP A 73 11.02 -4.33 4.29
N GLY A 74 9.95 -5.07 4.61
CA GLY A 74 8.58 -4.57 4.52
C GLY A 74 8.06 -4.52 3.08
N LEU A 75 7.39 -3.42 2.73
CA LEU A 75 6.83 -3.19 1.40
C LEU A 75 7.92 -2.67 0.48
N PRO A 76 8.54 -3.58 -0.27
CA PRO A 76 8.53 -3.46 -1.72
C PRO A 76 8.54 -4.86 -2.37
N LEU A 77 7.41 -5.58 -2.23
CA LEU A 77 7.21 -7.00 -2.60
C LEU A 77 8.17 -7.53 -3.67
#